data_AF-A0A3D5R6G0-F1
#
_entry.id   AF-A0A3D5R6G0-F1
#
_cell.length_a   1.000
_cell.length_b   1.000
_cell.length_c   1.000
_cell.angle_alpha   90.00
_cell.angle_beta   90.00
_cell.angle_gamma   90.00
#
_symmetry.space_group_name_H-M   'P 1'
#
loop_
_entity.id
_entity.type
_entity.pdbx_description
1 polymer ?
#
loop_
_entity_poly.entity_id
_entity_poly.type
_entity_poly.pdbx_seq_one_letter_code
_entity_poly.pdbx_strand_id
1 'polypeptide(L)'
;DYDGTVLKTESVGEGNDAVPPTPEPTRAGYTFTGWDTDYTNVISDLTVTAEYNPIGYTVRFVDYDDSLIVEKIVEYGLSATPPSDPIRTGYVFEGWDTDYTNVTSDLIVKAEYSVGVVGYEARNVQTWSTGWWIFTTYYTRAEIYIFLGDGTEYNHGYETESSSWDYPTIDRTINGTAIADSTGEEVNYSVNIYVEP
;
A
#
# COMPACT_ATOMS: atom_id res chain seq x y z
N ASP A 1 34.04 10.54 22.79
CA ASP A 1 33.24 10.02 21.67
C ASP A 1 32.07 10.97 21.42
N TYR A 2 31.26 10.73 20.40
CA TYR A 2 30.14 11.59 20.00
C TYR A 2 29.11 11.83 21.11
N ASP A 3 29.05 10.96 22.13
CA ASP A 3 28.14 11.00 23.27
C ASP A 3 28.80 11.52 24.57
N GLY A 4 30.06 11.97 24.49
CA GLY A 4 30.85 12.41 25.65
C GLY A 4 31.57 11.28 26.39
N THR A 5 31.42 10.02 25.99
CA THR A 5 32.19 8.90 26.55
C THR A 5 33.69 9.11 26.30
N VAL A 6 34.52 8.97 27.34
CA VAL A 6 35.98 9.12 27.21
C VAL A 6 36.56 7.82 26.65
N LEU A 7 37.15 7.90 25.45
CA LEU A 7 37.77 6.75 24.78
C LEU A 7 39.21 6.51 25.23
N LYS A 8 39.95 7.59 25.51
CA LYS A 8 41.34 7.58 25.98
C LYS A 8 41.63 8.90 26.69
N THR A 9 42.56 8.86 27.65
CA THR A 9 43.23 10.04 28.20
C THR A 9 44.73 9.85 28.05
N GLU A 10 45.43 10.89 27.64
CA GLU A 10 46.88 10.86 27.40
C GLU A 10 47.52 12.16 27.87
N SER A 11 48.72 12.07 28.43
CA SER A 11 49.57 13.21 28.71
C SER A 11 50.79 13.14 27.80
N VAL A 12 51.00 14.18 27.00
CA VAL A 12 52.17 14.33 26.13
C VAL A 12 52.98 15.54 26.58
N GLY A 13 54.29 15.55 26.32
CA GLY A 13 55.10 16.75 26.58
C GLY A 13 54.71 17.88 25.61
N GLU A 14 54.89 19.13 26.03
CA GLU A 14 54.57 20.32 25.22
C GLU A 14 55.19 20.22 23.81
N GLY A 15 54.35 20.41 22.79
CA GLY A 15 54.72 20.37 21.38
C GLY A 15 54.89 18.98 20.79
N ASN A 16 54.62 17.90 21.54
CA ASN A 16 54.55 16.54 20.99
C ASN A 16 53.16 16.22 20.45
N ASP A 17 53.09 15.19 19.61
CA ASP A 17 51.84 14.66 19.06
C ASP A 17 51.19 13.69 20.06
N ALA A 18 49.86 13.71 20.12
CA ALA A 18 49.07 12.67 20.79
C ALA A 18 48.78 11.50 19.84
N VAL A 19 48.39 10.35 20.41
CA VAL A 19 48.05 9.14 19.64
C VAL A 19 46.57 8.83 19.81
N PRO A 20 45.78 8.67 18.72
CA PRO A 20 44.37 8.35 18.86
C PRO A 20 44.16 6.95 19.47
N PRO A 21 42.99 6.68 20.07
CA PRO A 21 42.61 5.34 20.52
C PRO A 21 42.75 4.27 19.42
N THR A 22 43.09 3.04 19.80
CA THR A 22 43.08 1.86 18.93
C THR A 22 42.38 0.70 19.64
N PRO A 23 41.40 0.02 19.01
CA PRO A 23 40.88 0.26 17.67
C PRO A 23 40.14 1.60 17.54
N GLU A 24 39.87 2.01 16.30
CA GLU A 24 38.99 3.15 16.03
C GLU A 24 37.62 2.93 16.69
N PRO A 25 36.96 4.01 17.16
CA PRO A 25 35.66 3.88 17.79
C PRO A 25 34.58 3.52 16.76
N THR A 26 33.53 2.85 17.22
CA THR A 26 32.43 2.38 16.38
C THR A 26 31.11 2.95 16.84
N ARG A 27 30.28 3.39 15.88
CA ARG A 27 28.93 3.87 16.12
C ARG A 27 27.95 3.17 15.17
N ALA A 28 26.95 2.47 15.72
CA ALA A 28 25.97 1.74 14.91
C ALA A 28 25.24 2.68 13.93
N GLY A 29 25.24 2.33 12.64
CA GLY A 29 24.62 3.14 11.59
C GLY A 29 25.48 4.29 11.05
N TYR A 30 26.73 4.41 11.50
CA TYR A 30 27.64 5.47 11.09
C TYR A 30 29.04 4.93 10.77
N THR A 31 29.73 5.63 9.86
CA THR A 31 31.14 5.40 9.53
C THR A 31 32.00 6.42 10.26
N PHE A 32 33.03 5.97 10.98
CA PHE A 32 34.04 6.85 11.56
C PHE A 32 34.81 7.58 10.44
N THR A 33 34.87 8.91 10.51
CA THR A 33 35.51 9.73 9.48
C THR A 33 36.81 10.37 9.94
N GLY A 34 37.06 10.40 11.24
CA GLY A 34 38.24 11.00 11.82
C GLY A 34 37.93 11.70 13.13
N TRP A 35 38.75 12.69 13.43
CA TRP A 35 38.68 13.49 14.65
C TRP A 35 38.42 14.95 14.29
N ASP A 36 37.65 15.63 15.14
CA ASP A 36 37.19 17.02 14.92
C ASP A 36 38.32 18.06 14.91
N THR A 37 39.46 17.74 15.52
CA THR A 37 40.60 18.65 15.65
C THR A 37 41.93 17.93 15.52
N ASP A 38 42.95 18.66 15.09
CA ASP A 38 44.31 18.17 14.99
C ASP A 38 44.87 17.91 16.39
N TYR A 39 45.57 16.80 16.54
CA TYR A 39 46.16 16.32 17.79
C TYR A 39 47.68 16.21 17.70
N THR A 40 48.29 16.84 16.69
CA THR A 40 49.74 17.05 16.59
C THR A 40 50.15 18.35 17.30
N ASN A 41 51.42 18.42 17.74
CA ASN A 41 52.00 19.62 18.37
C ASN A 41 51.14 20.20 19.53
N VAL A 42 50.78 19.37 20.51
CA VAL A 42 49.89 19.74 21.61
C VAL A 42 50.61 20.61 22.64
N ILE A 43 50.14 21.85 22.84
CA ILE A 43 50.77 22.84 23.75
C ILE A 43 49.93 23.19 24.99
N SER A 44 48.69 22.74 25.06
CA SER A 44 47.78 22.91 26.19
C SER A 44 46.75 21.78 26.22
N ASP A 45 45.94 21.71 27.28
CA ASP A 45 44.84 20.76 27.37
C ASP A 45 43.95 20.82 26.11
N LEU A 46 43.76 19.65 25.48
CA LEU A 46 43.04 19.48 24.23
C LEU A 46 41.99 18.40 24.40
N THR A 47 40.76 18.69 23.99
CA THR A 47 39.70 17.68 23.86
C THR A 47 39.50 17.41 22.38
N VAL A 48 39.59 16.13 22.02
CA VAL A 48 39.44 15.64 20.65
C VAL A 48 38.22 14.72 20.60
N THR A 49 37.30 14.98 19.69
CA THR A 49 36.03 14.28 19.55
C THR A 49 36.00 13.49 18.25
N ALA A 50 35.49 12.26 18.30
CA ALA A 50 35.33 11.43 17.11
C ALA A 50 34.21 11.98 16.22
N GLU A 51 34.47 12.05 14.92
CA GLU A 51 33.50 12.43 13.90
C GLU A 51 33.00 11.22 13.12
N TYR A 52 31.74 11.32 12.68
CA TYR A 52 31.04 10.23 12.02
C TYR A 52 30.10 10.74 10.94
N ASN A 53 29.97 9.99 9.85
CA ASN A 53 28.95 10.20 8.83
C ASN A 53 27.89 9.07 8.87
N PRO A 54 26.60 9.39 8.70
CA PRO A 54 25.56 8.36 8.65
C PRO A 54 25.75 7.46 7.44
N ILE A 55 25.45 6.17 7.62
CA ILE A 55 25.40 5.20 6.52
C ILE A 55 24.09 5.40 5.75
N GLY A 56 24.15 5.38 4.42
CA GLY A 56 22.97 5.37 3.56
C GLY A 56 22.54 3.95 3.21
N TYR A 57 21.24 3.69 3.23
CA TYR A 57 20.62 2.42 2.83
C TYR A 57 19.71 2.62 1.63
N THR A 58 19.60 1.59 0.81
CA THR A 58 18.79 1.60 -0.41
C THR A 58 17.37 1.14 -0.10
N VAL A 59 16.39 1.98 -0.39
CA VAL A 59 14.95 1.66 -0.29
C VAL A 59 14.36 1.64 -1.69
N ARG A 60 13.86 0.48 -2.11
CA ARG A 60 13.26 0.25 -3.43
C ARG A 60 11.77 0.04 -3.28
N PHE A 61 10.98 0.97 -3.83
CA PHE A 61 9.54 0.80 -3.96
C PHE A 61 9.23 0.06 -5.26
N VAL A 62 8.54 -1.07 -5.16
CA VAL A 62 8.23 -1.95 -6.29
C VAL A 62 6.73 -2.24 -6.38
N ASP A 63 6.24 -2.48 -7.59
CA ASP A 63 4.84 -2.85 -7.80
C ASP A 63 4.59 -4.35 -7.50
N TYR A 64 3.34 -4.82 -7.63
CA TYR A 64 2.92 -6.18 -7.33
C TYR A 64 3.71 -7.26 -8.11
N ASP A 65 4.23 -6.91 -9.29
CA ASP A 65 5.00 -7.76 -10.19
C ASP A 65 6.53 -7.59 -10.03
N ASP A 66 6.97 -6.95 -8.95
CA ASP A 66 8.37 -6.62 -8.65
C ASP A 66 9.01 -5.59 -9.60
N SER A 67 8.22 -4.93 -10.46
CA SER A 67 8.71 -3.82 -11.26
C SER A 67 9.11 -2.63 -10.37
N LEU A 68 10.27 -2.04 -10.64
CA LEU A 68 10.79 -0.92 -9.86
C LEU A 68 10.00 0.36 -10.19
N ILE A 69 9.37 0.95 -9.17
CA ILE A 69 8.70 2.25 -9.27
C ILE A 69 9.70 3.37 -8.99
N VAL A 70 10.38 3.31 -7.84
CA VAL A 70 11.42 4.29 -7.46
C VAL A 70 12.44 3.67 -6.50
N GLU A 71 13.68 4.16 -6.56
CA GLU A 71 14.73 3.82 -5.62
C GLU A 71 15.23 5.10 -4.92
N LYS A 72 15.51 5.00 -3.63
CA LYS A 72 16.02 6.09 -2.80
C LYS A 72 17.14 5.61 -1.90
N ILE A 73 18.14 6.47 -1.69
CA ILE A 73 19.13 6.29 -0.63
C ILE A 73 18.65 7.09 0.58
N VAL A 74 18.53 6.43 1.73
CA VAL A 74 18.03 7.00 2.99
C VAL A 74 19.10 6.83 4.06
N GLU A 75 19.46 7.92 4.74
CA GLU A 75 20.42 7.88 5.85
C GLU A 75 19.86 7.05 7.02
N TYR A 76 20.76 6.39 7.75
CA TYR A 76 20.44 5.56 8.90
C TYR A 76 19.47 6.24 9.88
N GLY A 77 18.40 5.53 10.20
CA GLY A 77 17.38 5.95 11.16
C GLY A 77 16.39 6.99 10.61
N LEU A 78 16.57 7.48 9.38
CA LEU A 78 15.57 8.35 8.73
C LEU A 78 14.48 7.51 8.04
N SER A 79 13.34 8.15 7.76
CA SER A 79 12.25 7.53 7.01
C SER A 79 12.40 7.78 5.51
N ALA A 80 12.07 6.78 4.70
CA ALA A 80 11.88 6.98 3.28
C ALA A 80 10.58 7.75 3.01
N THR A 81 10.52 8.42 1.86
CA THR A 81 9.27 8.99 1.35
C THR A 81 8.73 8.08 0.25
N PRO A 82 7.47 7.63 0.29
CA PRO A 82 6.91 6.80 -0.78
C PRO A 82 6.71 7.61 -2.08
N PRO A 83 6.61 6.95 -3.25
CA PRO A 83 6.14 7.58 -4.48
C PRO A 83 4.65 7.90 -4.39
N SER A 84 4.07 8.47 -5.46
CA SER A 84 2.62 8.48 -5.63
C SER A 84 2.08 7.06 -5.71
N ASP A 85 0.86 6.86 -5.22
CA ASP A 85 0.19 5.56 -5.24
C ASP A 85 0.14 4.98 -6.66
N PRO A 86 0.61 3.74 -6.87
CA PRO A 86 0.56 3.10 -8.17
C PRO A 86 -0.89 2.75 -8.56
N ILE A 87 -1.14 2.68 -9.87
CA ILE A 87 -2.46 2.38 -10.42
C ILE A 87 -2.44 1.01 -11.08
N ARG A 88 -3.35 0.13 -10.65
CA ARG A 88 -3.55 -1.20 -11.24
C ARG A 88 -5.02 -1.38 -11.62
N THR A 89 -5.29 -1.54 -12.91
CA THR A 89 -6.68 -1.70 -13.42
C THR A 89 -7.40 -2.86 -12.74
N GLY A 90 -8.57 -2.58 -12.16
CA GLY A 90 -9.39 -3.57 -11.47
C GLY A 90 -8.97 -3.86 -10.03
N TYR A 91 -8.01 -3.11 -9.49
CA TYR A 91 -7.52 -3.26 -8.13
C TYR A 91 -7.46 -1.90 -7.43
N VAL A 92 -7.58 -1.91 -6.12
CA VAL A 92 -7.44 -0.72 -5.27
C VAL A 92 -6.14 -0.83 -4.51
N PHE A 93 -5.34 0.24 -4.52
CA PHE A 93 -4.10 0.31 -3.76
C PHE A 93 -4.41 0.45 -2.26
N GLU A 94 -3.91 -0.47 -1.45
CA GLU A 94 -4.17 -0.51 0.00
C GLU A 94 -2.97 0.02 0.80
N GLY A 95 -1.79 0.10 0.19
CA GLY A 95 -0.59 0.60 0.83
C GLY A 95 0.65 -0.17 0.43
N TRP A 96 1.65 -0.09 1.29
CA TRP A 96 2.94 -0.74 1.12
C TRP A 96 3.12 -1.81 2.20
N ASP A 97 3.65 -2.97 1.83
CA ASP A 97 3.77 -4.15 2.70
C ASP A 97 4.79 -4.00 3.85
N THR A 98 5.77 -3.12 3.66
CA THR A 98 6.95 -2.99 4.50
C THR A 98 7.03 -1.60 5.10
N ASP A 99 7.26 -1.52 6.41
CA ASP A 99 7.53 -0.24 7.08
C ASP A 99 8.83 0.37 6.55
N TYR A 100 8.71 1.59 6.04
CA TYR A 100 9.80 2.36 5.46
C TYR A 100 10.19 3.55 6.35
N THR A 101 9.76 3.54 7.61
CA THR A 101 10.23 4.46 8.65
C THR A 101 11.44 3.89 9.38
N ASN A 102 12.31 4.77 9.92
CA ASN A 102 13.50 4.38 10.67
C ASN A 102 14.37 3.33 9.96
N VAL A 103 14.83 3.65 8.75
CA VAL A 103 15.56 2.72 7.87
C VAL A 103 16.94 2.41 8.43
N THR A 104 17.23 1.14 8.70
CA THR A 104 18.53 0.67 9.24
C THR A 104 19.22 -0.39 8.38
N SER A 105 18.60 -0.76 7.25
CA SER A 105 19.10 -1.72 6.28
C SER A 105 18.47 -1.43 4.91
N ASP A 106 18.98 -2.06 3.85
CA ASP A 106 18.30 -2.01 2.56
C ASP A 106 16.90 -2.62 2.65
N LEU A 107 15.93 -2.03 1.95
CA LEU A 107 14.52 -2.43 1.96
C LEU A 107 13.99 -2.59 0.54
N ILE A 108 13.13 -3.58 0.35
CA ILE A 108 12.22 -3.67 -0.79
C ILE A 108 10.82 -3.49 -0.21
N VAL A 109 10.10 -2.48 -0.71
CA VAL A 109 8.79 -2.06 -0.22
C VAL A 109 7.80 -2.28 -1.36
N LYS A 110 6.88 -3.22 -1.20
CA LYS A 110 6.02 -3.71 -2.28
C LYS A 110 4.60 -3.18 -2.14
N ALA A 111 4.01 -2.79 -3.27
CA ALA A 111 2.63 -2.32 -3.33
C ALA A 111 1.64 -3.46 -3.03
N GLU A 112 0.72 -3.22 -2.11
CA GLU A 112 -0.39 -4.11 -1.76
C GLU A 112 -1.70 -3.61 -2.36
N TYR A 113 -2.54 -4.56 -2.78
CA TYR A 113 -3.78 -4.28 -3.48
C TYR A 113 -4.92 -5.16 -2.99
N SER A 114 -6.13 -4.61 -2.94
CA SER A 114 -7.37 -5.38 -2.88
C SER A 114 -8.01 -5.46 -4.27
N VAL A 115 -8.82 -6.50 -4.50
CA VAL A 115 -9.56 -6.62 -5.76
C VAL A 115 -10.67 -5.57 -5.78
N GLY A 116 -10.70 -4.74 -6.81
CA GLY A 116 -11.72 -3.71 -6.99
C GLY A 116 -12.95 -4.23 -7.75
N VAL A 117 -14.06 -3.51 -7.63
CA VAL A 117 -15.25 -3.75 -8.46
C VAL A 117 -15.07 -3.05 -9.81
N VAL A 118 -15.26 -3.78 -10.91
CA VAL A 118 -15.11 -3.26 -12.28
C VAL A 118 -16.43 -3.11 -13.02
N GLY A 119 -17.53 -3.64 -12.48
CA GLY A 119 -18.84 -3.44 -13.07
C GLY A 119 -19.98 -4.21 -12.41
N TYR A 120 -21.17 -3.98 -12.94
CA TYR A 120 -22.42 -4.61 -12.54
C TYR A 120 -23.19 -5.05 -13.79
N GLU A 121 -23.86 -6.20 -13.74
CA GLU A 121 -24.78 -6.67 -14.79
C GLU A 121 -26.06 -7.21 -14.15
N ALA A 122 -27.21 -6.84 -14.72
CA ALA A 122 -28.48 -7.47 -14.38
C ALA A 122 -28.82 -8.53 -15.43
N ARG A 123 -29.10 -9.75 -14.99
CA ARG A 123 -29.55 -10.85 -15.85
C ARG A 123 -30.97 -11.25 -15.50
N ASN A 124 -31.80 -11.42 -16.52
CA ASN A 124 -33.15 -11.96 -16.36
C ASN A 124 -33.08 -13.50 -16.26
N VAL A 125 -33.74 -14.06 -15.26
CA VAL A 125 -33.90 -15.49 -15.02
C VAL A 125 -35.40 -15.81 -15.14
N GLN A 126 -35.79 -16.52 -16.20
CA GLN A 126 -37.15 -17.03 -16.32
C GLN A 126 -37.29 -18.37 -15.58
N THR A 127 -38.36 -18.50 -14.79
CA THR A 127 -38.76 -19.78 -14.20
C THR A 127 -40.20 -20.11 -14.62
N TRP A 128 -40.42 -21.38 -14.97
CA TRP A 128 -41.72 -21.84 -15.47
C TRP A 128 -42.60 -22.29 -14.31
N SER A 129 -43.90 -21.95 -14.35
CA SER A 129 -44.91 -22.63 -13.53
C SER A 129 -45.91 -23.39 -14.41
N THR A 130 -46.33 -24.57 -13.96
CA THR A 130 -47.33 -25.40 -14.63
C THR A 130 -48.67 -25.30 -13.92
N GLY A 131 -49.67 -24.74 -14.60
CA GLY A 131 -51.06 -24.76 -14.17
C GLY A 131 -51.84 -25.88 -14.87
N TRP A 132 -52.60 -26.68 -14.11
CA TRP A 132 -53.59 -27.59 -14.68
C TRP A 132 -54.87 -26.77 -14.90
N TRP A 133 -55.26 -26.59 -16.17
CA TRP A 133 -56.40 -25.79 -16.69
C TRP A 133 -56.11 -24.27 -16.91
N ILE A 134 -55.76 -23.93 -18.16
CA ILE A 134 -55.84 -22.62 -18.87
C ILE A 134 -55.28 -21.32 -18.23
N PHE A 135 -54.57 -21.40 -17.11
CA PHE A 135 -53.86 -20.26 -16.52
C PHE A 135 -52.38 -20.58 -16.36
N THR A 136 -51.52 -19.90 -17.13
CA THR A 136 -50.06 -19.96 -16.98
C THR A 136 -49.63 -18.76 -16.17
N THR A 137 -49.01 -18.98 -15.00
CA THR A 137 -48.38 -17.91 -14.23
C THR A 137 -46.89 -17.89 -14.57
N TYR A 138 -46.39 -16.73 -14.98
CA TYR A 138 -44.96 -16.53 -15.23
C TYR A 138 -44.30 -15.94 -14.00
N TYR A 139 -43.10 -16.42 -13.68
CA TYR A 139 -42.23 -15.83 -12.66
C TYR A 139 -40.95 -15.36 -13.34
N THR A 140 -40.74 -14.05 -13.35
CA THR A 140 -39.44 -13.46 -13.70
C THR A 140 -38.68 -13.18 -12.42
N ARG A 141 -37.41 -13.59 -12.40
CA ARG A 141 -36.43 -13.22 -11.36
C ARG A 141 -35.33 -12.44 -12.07
N ALA A 142 -34.87 -11.34 -11.49
CA ALA A 142 -33.67 -10.66 -11.96
C ALA A 142 -32.54 -10.94 -10.97
N GLU A 143 -31.34 -11.23 -11.47
CA GLU A 143 -30.15 -11.41 -10.65
C GLU A 143 -29.15 -10.31 -10.97
N ILE A 144 -28.52 -9.75 -9.93
CA ILE A 144 -27.48 -8.74 -10.09
C ILE A 144 -26.14 -9.42 -9.86
N TYR A 145 -25.25 -9.27 -10.83
CA TYR A 145 -23.89 -9.77 -10.79
C TYR A 145 -22.91 -8.61 -10.62
N ILE A 146 -21.97 -8.78 -9.71
CA ILE A 146 -20.85 -7.88 -9.49
C ILE A 146 -19.62 -8.50 -10.13
N PHE A 147 -18.92 -7.74 -10.97
CA PHE A 147 -17.65 -8.15 -11.56
C PHE A 147 -16.52 -7.53 -10.79
N LEU A 148 -15.58 -8.37 -10.39
CA LEU A 148 -14.36 -7.98 -9.73
C LEU A 148 -13.20 -7.93 -10.74
N GLY A 149 -12.18 -7.12 -10.46
CA GLY A 149 -11.06 -6.92 -11.39
C GLY A 149 -10.12 -8.12 -11.55
N ASP A 150 -10.29 -9.16 -10.73
CA ASP A 150 -9.66 -10.47 -10.91
C ASP A 150 -10.46 -11.40 -11.85
N GLY A 151 -11.61 -10.96 -12.34
CA GLY A 151 -12.53 -11.73 -13.17
C GLY A 151 -13.56 -12.55 -12.38
N THR A 152 -13.55 -12.46 -11.05
CA THR A 152 -14.57 -13.10 -10.21
C THR A 152 -15.93 -12.44 -10.43
N GLU A 153 -16.97 -13.26 -10.52
CA GLU A 153 -18.36 -12.84 -10.64
C GLU A 153 -19.12 -13.28 -9.38
N TYR A 154 -19.75 -12.32 -8.70
CA TYR A 154 -20.57 -12.58 -7.51
C TYR A 154 -22.03 -12.23 -7.77
N ASN A 155 -22.93 -13.19 -7.55
CA ASN A 155 -24.37 -12.95 -7.59
C ASN A 155 -24.81 -12.31 -6.27
N HIS A 156 -25.13 -11.01 -6.32
CA HIS A 156 -25.54 -10.24 -5.16
C HIS A 156 -27.02 -10.42 -4.80
N GLY A 157 -27.80 -11.14 -5.62
CA GLY A 157 -29.11 -11.70 -5.27
C GLY A 157 -30.15 -10.72 -4.73
N TYR A 158 -31.14 -10.37 -5.55
CA TYR A 158 -32.44 -9.92 -5.04
C TYR A 158 -33.56 -10.63 -5.78
N GLU A 159 -34.43 -11.32 -5.03
CA GLU A 159 -35.63 -11.94 -5.55
C GLU A 159 -36.75 -10.90 -5.53
N THR A 160 -37.20 -10.45 -6.71
CA THR A 160 -38.55 -9.90 -6.83
C THR A 160 -39.34 -10.82 -7.73
N GLU A 161 -40.33 -11.50 -7.15
CA GLU A 161 -41.32 -12.25 -7.90
C GLU A 161 -42.32 -11.24 -8.50
N SER A 162 -42.50 -11.24 -9.83
CA SER A 162 -43.68 -10.65 -10.44
C SER A 162 -44.45 -11.70 -11.22
N SER A 163 -45.77 -11.66 -11.10
CA SER A 163 -46.70 -12.56 -11.78
C SER A 163 -47.58 -11.74 -12.73
N SER A 164 -47.47 -11.98 -14.04
CA SER A 164 -48.28 -11.32 -15.06
C SER A 164 -49.24 -12.30 -15.75
N TRP A 165 -50.40 -11.77 -16.17
CA TRP A 165 -51.39 -12.45 -17.01
C TRP A 165 -51.33 -12.03 -18.50
N ASP A 166 -50.56 -10.99 -18.84
CA ASP A 166 -50.50 -10.33 -20.18
C ASP A 166 -49.05 -10.05 -20.66
N TYR A 167 -48.92 -9.76 -21.97
CA TYR A 167 -47.71 -9.54 -22.79
C TYR A 167 -46.78 -8.33 -22.34
N PRO A 168 -45.54 -8.10 -22.88
CA PRO A 168 -44.45 -7.42 -22.17
C PRO A 168 -44.72 -5.95 -21.94
N THR A 169 -44.49 -5.48 -20.72
CA THR A 169 -44.28 -4.04 -20.48
C THR A 169 -43.16 -3.87 -19.47
N ILE A 170 -42.55 -2.67 -19.42
CA ILE A 170 -41.64 -2.31 -18.33
C ILE A 170 -42.47 -2.34 -17.05
N ASP A 171 -42.18 -3.26 -16.14
CA ASP A 171 -42.91 -3.44 -14.88
C ASP A 171 -42.38 -2.48 -13.81
N ARG A 172 -41.06 -2.44 -13.60
CA ARG A 172 -40.43 -1.42 -12.75
C ARG A 172 -38.97 -1.17 -13.10
N THR A 173 -38.50 0.03 -12.72
CA THR A 173 -37.08 0.35 -12.59
C THR A 173 -36.66 0.18 -11.13
N ILE A 174 -35.62 -0.61 -10.88
CA ILE A 174 -34.97 -0.71 -9.57
C ILE A 174 -33.76 0.22 -9.59
N ASN A 175 -33.78 1.21 -8.71
CA ASN A 175 -32.60 1.99 -8.39
C ASN A 175 -31.95 1.39 -7.15
N GLY A 176 -30.65 1.19 -7.20
CA GLY A 176 -29.86 0.74 -6.06
C GLY A 176 -28.57 1.52 -5.97
N THR A 177 -27.92 1.35 -4.84
CA THR A 177 -26.64 1.99 -4.54
C THR A 177 -25.69 0.87 -4.15
N ALA A 178 -24.57 0.78 -4.85
CA ALA A 178 -23.48 -0.12 -4.51
C ALA A 178 -22.27 0.72 -4.11
N ILE A 179 -21.51 0.25 -3.13
CA ILE A 179 -20.25 0.89 -2.78
C ILE A 179 -19.23 0.45 -3.83
N ALA A 180 -18.68 1.40 -4.57
CA ALA A 180 -17.79 1.19 -5.71
C ALA A 180 -16.44 0.59 -5.30
N ASP A 181 -15.97 0.92 -4.09
CA ASP A 181 -14.63 0.62 -3.61
C ASP A 181 -14.45 0.99 -2.12
N SER A 182 -13.22 0.88 -1.62
CA SER A 182 -12.84 1.28 -0.24
C SER A 182 -12.85 2.79 0.00
N THR A 183 -13.07 3.64 -1.02
CA THR A 183 -13.25 5.09 -0.84
C THR A 183 -14.65 5.42 -0.32
N GLY A 184 -15.57 4.45 -0.38
CA GLY A 184 -16.97 4.64 0.01
C GLY A 184 -17.80 5.33 -1.06
N GLU A 185 -17.30 5.45 -2.29
CA GLU A 185 -18.04 6.10 -3.38
C GLU A 185 -19.28 5.28 -3.75
N GLU A 186 -20.45 5.88 -3.60
CA GLU A 186 -21.73 5.27 -3.92
C GLU A 186 -22.00 5.34 -5.42
N VAL A 187 -21.95 4.18 -6.10
CA VAL A 187 -22.39 4.07 -7.49
C VAL A 187 -23.88 3.75 -7.50
N ASN A 188 -24.64 4.72 -8.00
CA ASN A 188 -26.05 4.53 -8.28
C ASN A 188 -26.23 3.74 -9.57
N TYR A 189 -27.01 2.68 -9.52
CA TYR A 189 -27.40 1.92 -10.70
C TYR A 189 -28.92 1.88 -10.84
N SER A 190 -29.39 1.77 -12.08
CA SER A 190 -30.80 1.65 -12.42
C SER A 190 -30.99 0.45 -13.34
N VAL A 191 -31.75 -0.55 -12.88
CA VAL A 191 -32.09 -1.76 -13.64
C VAL A 191 -33.56 -1.68 -14.05
N ASN A 192 -33.84 -1.66 -15.35
CA ASN A 192 -35.20 -1.80 -15.86
C ASN A 192 -35.56 -3.29 -15.91
N ILE A 193 -36.61 -3.69 -15.20
CA ILE A 193 -37.20 -5.01 -15.31
C ILE A 193 -38.25 -4.95 -16.42
N TYR A 194 -37.98 -5.73 -17.46
CA TYR A 194 -38.90 -5.91 -18.58
C TYR A 194 -39.67 -7.21 -18.35
N VAL A 195 -40.99 -7.15 -18.41
CA VAL A 195 -41.81 -8.35 -18.66
C VAL A 195 -41.70 -8.62 -20.15
N GLU A 196 -41.56 -9.88 -20.57
CA GLU A 196 -41.63 -10.29 -21.98
C GLU A 196 -43.10 -10.63 -22.36
N PRO A 197 -43.48 -10.64 -23.66
CA PRO A 197 -44.78 -11.08 -24.11
C PRO A 197 -45.16 -12.48 -23.59
#